data_AF-A0A1X7T8E8-F1
#
_entry.id   AF-A0A1X7T8E8-F1
#
_cell.length_a   1.000
_cell.length_b   1.000
_cell.length_c   1.000
_cell.angle_alpha   90.00
_cell.angle_beta   90.00
_cell.angle_gamma   90.00
#
_symmetry.space_group_name_H-M   'P 1'
#
loop_
_entity.id
_entity.type
_entity.pdbx_description
1 polymer ?
#
loop_
_entity_poly.entity_id
_entity_poly.type
_entity_poly.pdbx_seq_one_letter_code
_entity_poly.pdbx_strand_id
1 'polypeptide(L)' 'NWEILKPGAIPNEGLWPMERYDHASAIINGDSTSPTLVVIGGKNKKNQLVNECLLFDSITT' A
#
# COMPACT_ATOMS: atom_id res chain seq x y z
N ASN A 1 2.46 6.36 16.93
CA ASN A 1 3.06 5.01 16.90
C ASN A 1 2.88 4.45 15.51
N TRP A 2 3.93 4.51 14.71
CA TRP A 2 3.98 3.85 13.41
C TRP A 2 4.68 2.51 13.62
N GLU A 3 4.09 1.42 13.13
CA GLU A 3 4.73 0.11 13.11
C GLU A 3 5.12 -0.24 11.66
N ILE A 4 6.34 -0.75 11.51
CA ILE A 4 6.85 -1.25 10.23
C ILE A 4 6.34 -2.68 10.07
N LEU A 5 5.57 -2.94 9.01
CA LEU A 5 5.14 -4.29 8.67
C LEU A 5 6.35 -5.11 8.21
N LYS A 6 6.44 -6.35 8.67
CA LYS A 6 7.53 -7.26 8.29
C LYS A 6 7.41 -7.61 6.79
N PRO A 7 8.54 -7.72 6.08
CA PRO A 7 8.55 -8.23 4.71
C PRO A 7 7.84 -9.60 4.64
N GLY A 8 6.87 -9.75 3.73
CA GLY A 8 6.01 -10.94 3.61
C GLY A 8 4.68 -10.89 4.38
N ALA A 9 4.41 -9.83 5.15
CA ALA A 9 3.07 -9.58 5.71
C ALA A 9 2.08 -9.02 4.66
N ILE A 10 2.60 -8.62 3.50
CA ILE A 10 1.81 -8.19 2.34
C ILE A 10 1.52 -9.46 1.53
N PRO A 11 0.25 -9.77 1.20
CA PRO A 11 -0.06 -10.95 0.42
C PRO A 11 0.71 -10.92 -0.90
N ASN A 12 1.50 -11.97 -1.15
CA ASN A 12 2.30 -12.21 -2.36
C ASN A 12 1.47 -12.38 -3.64
N GLU A 13 0.15 -12.24 -3.53
CA GLU A 13 -0.76 -12.25 -4.66
C GLU A 13 -1.34 -10.85 -4.73
N GLY A 14 -1.22 -10.19 -5.89
CA GLY A 14 -1.61 -8.80 -6.20
C GLY A 14 -3.10 -8.46 -5.99
N LEU A 15 -3.65 -8.85 -4.86
CA LEU A 15 -4.96 -8.56 -4.36
C LEU A 15 -4.83 -7.30 -3.52
N TRP A 16 -5.19 -6.19 -4.16
CA TRP A 16 -5.63 -4.98 -3.48
C TRP A 16 -6.50 -5.39 -2.26
N PRO A 17 -6.02 -5.25 -1.01
CA PRO A 17 -6.66 -5.91 0.13
C PRO A 17 -8.09 -5.42 0.36
N MET A 18 -8.38 -4.18 -0.05
CA MET A 18 -9.72 -3.62 -0.04
C MET A 18 -9.78 -2.39 -0.96
N GLU A 19 -10.82 -2.31 -1.78
CA GLU A 19 -11.12 -1.12 -2.59
C GLU A 19 -11.24 0.12 -1.69
N ARG A 20 -10.53 1.19 -2.08
CA ARG A 20 -10.52 2.48 -1.36
C ARG A 20 -10.41 3.66 -2.32
N TYR A 21 -10.94 4.80 -1.90
CA TYR A 21 -10.89 6.08 -2.61
C TYR A 21 -10.51 7.22 -1.63
N ASP A 22 -10.31 8.44 -2.14
CA ASP A 22 -9.87 9.61 -1.37
C ASP A 22 -8.59 9.36 -0.53
N HIS A 23 -7.70 8.50 -1.03
CA HIS A 23 -6.44 8.16 -0.36
C HIS A 23 -5.30 9.10 -0.77
N ALA A 24 -4.28 9.19 0.09
CA ALA A 24 -3.00 9.80 -0.29
C ALA A 24 -2.09 8.71 -0.89
N SER A 25 -1.33 9.04 -1.93
CA SER A 25 -0.36 8.11 -2.51
C SER A 25 0.93 8.80 -2.91
N ALA A 26 2.01 8.02 -2.90
CA ALA A 26 3.32 8.45 -3.35
C ALA A 26 4.08 7.27 -3.96
N ILE A 27 4.86 7.54 -5.00
CA ILE A 27 5.85 6.60 -5.53
C ILE A 27 7.19 6.94 -4.90
N ILE A 28 7.82 5.96 -4.27
CA ILE A 28 9.14 6.08 -3.68
C ILE A 28 10.11 5.34 -4.58
N ASN A 29 11.06 6.08 -5.15
CA ASN A 29 12.15 5.55 -5.95
C ASN A 29 13.43 5.63 -5.10
N GLY A 30 14.15 4.51 -5.01
CA GLY A 30 15.47 4.45 -4.37
C GLY A 30 16.47 3.80 -5.32
N ASP A 31 17.73 4.22 -5.26
CA ASP A 31 18.77 3.77 -6.20
C ASP A 31 19.04 2.25 -6.17
N SER A 32 18.61 1.54 -5.12
CA SER A 32 18.83 0.10 -4.94
C SER A 32 17.54 -0.70 -4.72
N THR A 33 16.38 -0.09 -4.92
CA THR A 33 15.08 -0.73 -4.74
C THR A 33 14.17 -0.39 -5.90
N SER A 34 13.41 -1.37 -6.38
CA SER A 34 12.38 -1.11 -7.37
C SER A 34 11.41 -0.01 -6.89
N PRO A 35 10.90 0.85 -7.79
CA PRO A 35 9.86 1.81 -7.48
C PRO A 35 8.73 1.15 -6.69
N THR A 36 8.35 1.77 -5.58
CA THR A 36 7.32 1.24 -4.69
C THR A 36 6.20 2.28 -4.54
N LEU A 37 4.97 1.86 -4.79
CA LEU A 37 3.78 2.70 -4.56
C LEU A 37 3.33 2.51 -3.11
N VAL A 38 3.25 3.63 -2.39
CA VAL A 38 2.66 3.70 -1.04
C VAL A 38 1.29 4.32 -1.15
N VAL A 39 0.28 3.69 -0.54
CA VAL A 39 -1.09 4.21 -0.43
C VAL A 39 -1.47 4.31 1.05
N ILE A 40 -1.85 5.50 1.51
CA ILE A 40 -2.16 5.78 2.91
C ILE A 40 -3.59 6.27 3.03
N GLY A 41 -4.35 5.62 3.93
CA GLY A 41 -5.68 6.05 4.33
C GLY A 41 -6.72 6.00 3.21
N GLY A 42 -7.67 6.93 3.27
CA GLY A 42 -8.82 7.01 2.36
C GLY A 42 -10.10 6.46 2.99
N LYS A 43 -11.04 6.05 2.14
CA LYS A 43 -12.32 5.47 2.53
C LYS A 43 -12.63 4.19 1.77
N ASN A 44 -13.27 3.24 2.43
CA ASN A 44 -13.78 2.02 1.80
C ASN A 44 -15.15 2.27 1.11
N LYS A 45 -15.70 1.26 0.43
CA LYS A 45 -17.03 1.33 -0.23
C LYS A 45 -18.19 1.74 0.67
N LYS A 46 -18.07 1.53 1.98
CA LYS A 46 -19.07 1.92 2.98
C LYS A 46 -18.87 3.37 3.46
N ASN A 47 -17.99 4.13 2.80
CA ASN A 47 -17.60 5.49 3.13
C ASN A 47 -16.96 5.59 4.54
N GLN A 48 -16.41 4.49 5.06
CA GLN A 48 -15.72 4.44 6.35
C GLN A 48 -14.24 4.74 6.14
N LEU A 49 -13.66 5.53 7.05
CA LEU A 49 -12.22 5.81 7.06
C LEU A 49 -11.44 4.52 7.26
N VAL A 50 -10.43 4.33 6.41
CA VAL A 50 -9.43 3.27 6.57
C VAL A 50 -8.10 3.91 6.99
N ASN A 51 -7.35 3.23 7.85
CA ASN A 51 -6.12 3.77 8.43
C ASN A 51 -4.88 2.93 8.09
N GLU A 52 -5.03 1.89 7.25
CA GLU A 52 -3.90 1.08 6.84
C GLU A 52 -3.01 1.82 5.83
N CYS A 53 -1.75 1.41 5.81
CA CYS A 53 -0.77 1.75 4.79
C CYS A 53 -0.57 0.51 3.89
N LEU A 54 -0.77 0.69 2.59
CA LEU A 54 -0.54 -0.35 1.59
C LEU A 54 0.74 -0.05 0.83
N LEU A 55 1.51 -1.10 0.58
CA LEU A 55 2.76 -1.05 -0.16
C LEU A 55 2.64 -1.99 -1.36
N PHE A 56 2.86 -1.45 -2.56
CA PHE A 56 2.89 -2.21 -3.79
C PHE A 56 4.28 -2.09 -4.40
N ASP A 57 5.02 -3.19 -4.37
CA ASP A 57 6.28 -3.31 -5.08
C ASP A 57 6.04 -3.63 -6.56
N SER A 58 6.89 -3.12 -7.44
CA SER A 58 6.87 -3.53 -8.83
C SER A 58 7.56 -4.89 -8.97
N ILE A 59 6.94 -5.97 -8.50
CA ILE A 59 7.37 -7.30 -8.92
C ILE A 59 6.92 -7.46 -10.38
N THR A 60 7.85 -7.31 -11.31
CA THR A 60 7.70 -7.86 -12.65
C THR A 60 7.76 -9.39 -12.53
N THR A 61 6.68 -10.03 -12.99
CA THR A 61 6.35 -11.47 -13.06
C THR A 61 7.50 -12.47 -13.02
#